data_AF-A0A0D1K367-F1
#
_entry.id   AF-A0A0D1K367-F1
#
_cell.length_a   1.000
_cell.length_b   1.000
_cell.length_c   1.000
_cell.angle_alpha   90.00
_cell.angle_beta   90.00
_cell.angle_gamma   90.00
#
_symmetry.space_group_name_H-M   'P 1'
#
loop_
_entity.id
_entity.type
_entity.pdbx_description
1 polymer ?
#
loop_
_entity_poly.entity_id
_entity_poly.type
_entity_poly.pdbx_seq_one_letter_code
_entity_poly.pdbx_strand_id
1 'polypeptide(L)'
;MILVTIILSGIRGETVRDVYSVFSIGGFFIPLGVWTWAQYHFGKAWQPSPSVAKWLRKLSGVSPGIYVIHEFLIMIIERVFSLPASSWVHLFILPLVVWVFSVIIILILQKIPVVKKLLP
;
A
#
# COMPACT_ATOMS: atom_id res chain seq x y z
N MET A 1 -0.97 -14.57 9.42
CA MET A 1 0.37 -13.98 9.25
C MET A 1 0.53 -12.72 10.10
N ILE A 2 -0.29 -11.67 9.91
CA ILE A 2 -0.28 -10.47 10.79
C ILE A 2 -0.47 -10.85 12.28
N LEU A 3 -1.44 -11.72 12.60
CA LEU A 3 -1.64 -12.19 13.98
C LEU A 3 -0.42 -12.93 14.53
N VAL A 4 0.25 -13.74 13.70
CA VAL A 4 1.47 -14.48 14.08
C VAL A 4 2.63 -13.52 14.29
N THR A 5 2.81 -12.53 13.41
CA THR A 5 3.74 -11.42 13.58
C THR A 5 3.48 -10.70 14.90
N ILE A 6 2.22 -10.37 15.21
CA ILE A 6 1.87 -9.69 16.47
C ILE A 6 2.21 -10.56 17.69
N ILE A 7 1.78 -11.84 17.68
CA ILE A 7 2.01 -12.78 18.79
C ILE A 7 3.51 -13.01 19.00
N LEU A 8 4.26 -13.31 17.95
CA LEU A 8 5.71 -13.52 18.03
C LEU A 8 6.45 -12.24 18.46
N SER A 9 5.99 -11.07 18.01
CA SER A 9 6.57 -9.79 18.43
C SER A 9 6.30 -9.50 19.90
N GLY A 10 5.12 -9.86 20.40
CA GLY A 10 4.77 -9.79 21.82
C GLY A 10 5.61 -10.73 22.68
N ILE A 11 5.89 -11.94 22.18
CA ILE A 11 6.73 -12.93 22.87
C ILE A 11 8.20 -12.50 22.89
N ARG A 12 8.72 -11.94 21.79
CA ARG A 12 10.15 -11.58 21.66
C ARG A 12 10.50 -10.18 22.17
N GLY A 13 9.52 -9.31 22.41
CA GLY A 13 9.75 -7.93 22.82
C GLY A 13 10.29 -7.02 21.69
N GLU A 14 10.31 -7.51 20.45
CA GLU A 14 10.75 -6.79 19.25
C GLU A 14 9.84 -7.16 18.07
N THR A 15 9.68 -6.27 17.08
CA THR A 15 8.82 -6.57 15.92
C THR A 15 9.48 -7.60 15.01
N VAL A 16 8.89 -8.80 14.94
CA VAL A 16 9.34 -9.92 14.10
C VAL A 16 8.79 -9.80 12.68
N ARG A 17 9.67 -9.67 11.70
CA ARG A 17 9.30 -9.43 10.29
C ARG A 17 9.42 -10.64 9.37
N ASP A 18 10.02 -11.72 9.84
CA ASP A 18 10.33 -12.93 9.05
C ASP A 18 9.08 -13.57 8.38
N VAL A 19 7.90 -13.29 8.93
CA VAL A 19 6.60 -13.80 8.49
C VAL A 19 5.77 -12.79 7.67
N TYR A 20 6.26 -11.56 7.48
CA TYR A 20 5.57 -10.49 6.77
C TYR A 20 6.41 -9.99 5.58
N SER A 21 6.13 -10.53 4.40
CA SER A 21 6.75 -10.14 3.13
C SER A 21 5.70 -10.08 2.03
N VAL A 22 5.88 -9.23 1.02
CA VAL A 22 5.04 -9.22 -0.19
C VAL A 22 5.11 -10.57 -0.93
N PHE A 23 6.23 -11.29 -0.78
CA PHE A 23 6.41 -12.64 -1.33
C PHE A 23 5.99 -13.75 -0.36
N SER A 24 5.51 -13.41 0.85
CA SER A 24 4.97 -14.39 1.79
C SER A 24 3.57 -14.85 1.36
N ILE A 25 3.12 -15.97 1.92
CA ILE A 25 1.73 -16.45 1.79
C ILE A 25 0.73 -15.32 2.08
N GLY A 26 0.97 -14.48 3.08
CA GLY A 26 0.13 -13.32 3.38
C GLY A 26 0.03 -12.30 2.23
N GLY A 27 1.13 -12.08 1.52
CA GLY A 27 1.19 -11.18 0.36
C GLY A 27 0.32 -11.65 -0.81
N PHE A 28 0.06 -12.95 -0.94
CA PHE A 28 -0.86 -13.49 -1.96
C PHE A 28 -2.31 -13.57 -1.48
N PHE A 29 -2.54 -14.09 -0.27
CA PHE A 29 -3.91 -14.35 0.21
C PHE A 29 -4.67 -13.09 0.61
N ILE A 30 -4.01 -12.02 1.08
CA ILE A 30 -4.69 -10.77 1.44
C ILE A 30 -5.30 -10.10 0.19
N PRO A 31 -4.57 -9.85 -0.92
CA PRO A 31 -5.15 -9.32 -2.14
C PRO A 31 -6.27 -10.20 -2.71
N LEU A 32 -6.09 -11.52 -2.71
CA LEU A 32 -7.13 -12.46 -3.14
C LEU A 32 -8.39 -12.34 -2.28
N GLY A 33 -8.23 -12.25 -0.96
CA GLY A 33 -9.33 -12.04 -0.02
C GLY A 33 -10.09 -10.75 -0.32
N VAL A 34 -9.38 -9.63 -0.47
CA VAL A 34 -9.99 -8.33 -0.83
C VAL A 34 -10.72 -8.41 -2.17
N TRP A 35 -10.13 -9.06 -3.17
CA TRP A 35 -10.76 -9.26 -4.48
C TRP A 35 -12.04 -10.10 -4.38
N THR A 36 -11.99 -11.24 -3.69
CA THR A 36 -13.18 -12.11 -3.49
C THR A 36 -14.28 -11.41 -2.70
N TRP A 37 -13.91 -10.64 -1.67
CA TRP A 37 -14.85 -9.83 -0.89
C TRP A 37 -15.53 -8.78 -1.76
N ALA A 38 -14.78 -8.07 -2.61
CA ALA A 38 -15.33 -7.08 -3.53
C ALA A 38 -16.29 -7.73 -4.54
N GLN A 39 -15.91 -8.87 -5.12
CA GLN A 39 -16.75 -9.64 -6.04
C GLN A 39 -18.06 -10.10 -5.39
N TYR A 40 -18.00 -10.54 -4.13
CA TYR A 40 -19.19 -10.96 -3.39
C TYR A 40 -20.10 -9.78 -3.01
N HIS A 41 -19.52 -8.68 -2.52
CA HIS A 41 -20.28 -7.55 -2.00
C HIS A 41 -20.93 -6.70 -3.09
N PHE A 42 -20.22 -6.47 -4.20
CA PHE A 42 -20.71 -5.65 -5.30
C PHE A 42 -21.39 -6.49 -6.40
N GLY A 43 -21.04 -7.77 -6.53
CA GLY A 43 -21.46 -8.64 -7.61
C GLY A 43 -20.60 -8.48 -8.87
N LYS A 44 -20.48 -9.56 -9.65
CA LYS A 44 -19.63 -9.59 -10.87
C LYS A 44 -20.01 -8.56 -11.94
N ALA A 45 -21.28 -8.17 -11.97
CA ALA A 45 -21.84 -7.22 -12.95
C ALA A 45 -21.98 -5.79 -12.38
N TRP A 46 -21.35 -5.49 -11.25
CA TRP A 46 -21.44 -4.18 -10.64
C TRP A 46 -20.93 -3.08 -11.58
N GLN A 47 -21.75 -2.04 -11.72
CA GLN A 47 -21.37 -0.82 -12.41
C GLN A 47 -21.38 0.33 -11.39
N PRO A 48 -20.21 0.84 -10.97
CA PRO A 48 -20.15 2.00 -10.09
C PRO A 48 -20.81 3.21 -10.73
N SER A 49 -21.30 4.13 -9.90
CA SER A 49 -21.75 5.45 -10.38
C SER A 49 -20.61 6.16 -11.12
N PRO A 50 -20.91 7.07 -12.08
CA PRO A 50 -19.89 7.74 -12.87
C PRO A 50 -18.78 8.41 -12.04
N SER A 51 -19.15 9.00 -10.90
CA SER A 51 -18.20 9.62 -9.95
C SER A 51 -17.28 8.59 -9.30
N VAL A 52 -17.83 7.46 -8.83
CA VAL A 52 -17.05 6.37 -8.22
C VAL A 52 -16.15 5.72 -9.26
N ALA A 53 -16.67 5.45 -10.46
CA ALA A 53 -15.90 4.89 -11.57
C ALA A 53 -14.70 5.78 -11.94
N LYS A 54 -14.91 7.09 -12.02
CA LYS A 54 -13.85 8.07 -12.29
C LYS A 54 -12.79 8.06 -11.19
N TRP A 55 -13.20 7.99 -9.94
CA TRP A 55 -12.27 7.96 -8.80
C TRP A 55 -11.46 6.65 -8.74
N LEU A 56 -12.12 5.51 -8.91
CA LEU A 56 -11.47 4.19 -8.95
C LEU A 56 -10.46 4.10 -10.11
N ARG A 57 -10.82 4.57 -11.31
CA ARG A 57 -9.90 4.63 -12.45
C ARG A 57 -8.69 5.51 -12.14
N LYS A 58 -8.91 6.67 -11.52
CA LYS A 58 -7.84 7.59 -11.14
C LYS A 58 -6.88 6.97 -10.12
N LEU A 59 -7.41 6.30 -9.08
CA LEU A 59 -6.57 5.61 -8.09
C LEU A 59 -5.84 4.39 -8.66
N SER A 60 -6.50 3.63 -9.52
CA SER A 60 -5.87 2.49 -10.18
C SER A 60 -4.71 2.96 -11.07
N GLY A 61 -4.90 4.05 -11.83
CA GLY A 61 -3.86 4.62 -12.70
C GLY A 61 -2.58 5.04 -11.95
N VAL A 62 -2.69 5.56 -10.72
CA VAL A 62 -1.49 5.96 -9.96
C VAL A 62 -0.70 4.80 -9.35
N SER A 63 -1.23 3.58 -9.36
CA SER A 63 -0.63 2.41 -8.69
C SER A 63 0.80 2.08 -9.16
N PRO A 64 1.12 2.10 -10.47
CA PRO A 64 2.50 1.91 -10.94
C PRO A 64 3.45 3.00 -10.45
N GLY A 65 3.01 4.25 -10.42
CA GLY A 65 3.80 5.37 -9.89
C GLY A 65 4.12 5.18 -8.41
N ILE A 66 3.12 4.77 -7.61
CA ILE A 66 3.31 4.44 -6.19
C ILE A 66 4.36 3.35 -6.04
N TYR A 67 4.27 2.29 -6.84
CA TYR A 67 5.26 1.21 -6.82
C TYR A 67 6.69 1.69 -7.12
N VAL A 68 6.87 2.70 -7.98
CA VAL A 68 8.19 3.25 -8.25
C VAL A 68 8.72 4.09 -7.08
N ILE A 69 7.87 4.89 -6.43
CA ILE A 69 8.36 5.92 -5.49
C ILE A 69 8.32 5.51 -4.01
N HIS A 70 7.55 4.49 -3.63
CA HIS A 70 7.29 4.17 -2.23
C HIS A 70 8.57 3.83 -1.44
N GLU A 71 9.53 3.11 -2.03
CA GLU A 71 10.81 2.79 -1.37
C GLU A 71 11.62 4.05 -1.04
N PHE A 72 11.62 5.05 -1.93
CA PHE A 72 12.28 6.32 -1.65
C PHE A 72 11.64 7.06 -0.49
N LEU A 73 10.31 7.03 -0.39
CA LEU A 73 9.59 7.65 0.73
C LEU A 73 9.86 6.91 2.04
N ILE A 74 9.92 5.58 2.02
CA ILE A 74 10.31 4.78 3.19
C ILE A 74 11.69 5.23 3.67
N MET A 75 12.70 5.24 2.80
CA MET A 75 14.06 5.66 3.15
C MET A 75 14.14 7.08 3.71
N ILE A 76 13.40 8.03 3.10
CA ILE A 76 13.38 9.43 3.57
C ILE A 76 12.73 9.52 4.96
N ILE A 77 11.57 8.91 5.15
CA ILE A 77 10.82 8.98 6.42
C ILE A 77 11.61 8.28 7.54
N GLU A 78 12.17 7.11 7.28
CA GLU A 78 13.03 6.41 8.25
C GLU A 78 14.20 7.27 8.71
N ARG A 79 14.88 7.93 7.75
CA ARG A 79 16.04 8.78 8.04
C ARG A 79 15.65 10.05 8.79
N VAL A 80 14.57 10.72 8.40
CA VAL A 80 14.13 11.98 9.03
C VAL A 80 13.65 11.74 10.46
N PHE A 81 12.91 10.65 10.70
CA PHE A 81 12.33 10.36 12.01
C PHE A 81 13.15 9.36 12.85
N SER A 82 14.30 8.90 12.34
CA SER A 82 15.12 7.85 12.96
C SER A 82 14.29 6.63 13.39
N LEU A 83 13.36 6.22 12.53
CA LEU A 83 12.39 5.16 12.86
C LEU A 83 13.06 3.79 12.88
N PRO A 84 13.01 3.07 14.01
CA PRO A 84 13.50 1.70 14.05
C PRO A 84 12.66 0.81 13.14
N ALA A 85 13.33 -0.03 12.33
CA ALA A 85 12.67 -1.05 11.52
C ALA A 85 11.82 -2.02 12.35
N SER A 86 12.20 -2.23 13.61
CA SER A 86 11.49 -3.07 14.58
C SER A 86 10.36 -2.34 15.33
N SER A 87 10.00 -1.11 14.96
CA SER A 87 8.91 -0.39 15.61
C SER A 87 7.54 -0.78 15.05
N TRP A 88 6.51 -0.77 15.91
CA TRP A 88 5.12 -0.95 15.50
C TRP A 88 4.63 0.14 14.54
N VAL A 89 5.19 1.36 14.68
CA VAL A 89 4.95 2.47 13.74
C VAL A 89 5.38 2.08 12.34
N HIS A 90 6.56 1.46 12.22
CA HIS A 90 7.06 0.97 10.94
C HIS A 90 6.18 -0.13 10.34
N LEU A 91 5.61 -1.01 11.17
CA LEU A 91 4.73 -2.09 10.69
C LEU A 91 3.35 -1.59 10.24
N PHE A 92 2.68 -0.76 11.04
CA PHE A 92 1.26 -0.44 10.83
C PHE A 92 1.01 0.95 10.23
N ILE A 93 1.82 1.93 10.61
CA ILE A 93 1.56 3.34 10.27
C ILE A 93 2.32 3.71 9.00
N LEU A 94 3.60 3.32 8.90
CA LEU A 94 4.46 3.69 7.79
C LEU A 94 3.90 3.25 6.42
N PRO A 95 3.35 2.03 6.21
CA PRO A 95 2.79 1.66 4.91
C PRO A 95 1.62 2.54 4.49
N LEU A 96 0.74 2.92 5.43
CA LEU A 96 -0.40 3.80 5.17
C LEU A 96 0.06 5.22 4.81
N VAL A 97 1.00 5.76 5.59
CA VAL A 97 1.56 7.09 5.39
C VAL A 97 2.28 7.16 4.04
N VAL A 98 3.15 6.20 3.75
CA VAL A 98 3.88 6.09 2.48
C VAL A 98 2.91 5.97 1.31
N TRP A 99 1.86 5.15 1.42
CA TRP A 99 0.85 5.03 0.38
C TRP A 99 0.13 6.36 0.12
N VAL A 100 -0.33 7.07 1.16
CA VAL A 100 -1.01 8.37 1.01
C VAL A 100 -0.09 9.41 0.36
N PHE A 101 1.15 9.54 0.85
CA PHE A 101 2.11 10.47 0.26
C PHE A 101 2.45 10.10 -1.19
N SER A 102 2.58 8.80 -1.49
CA SER A 102 2.83 8.33 -2.85
C SER A 102 1.70 8.72 -3.79
N VAL A 103 0.44 8.49 -3.39
CA VAL A 103 -0.74 8.89 -4.17
C VAL A 103 -0.71 10.40 -4.45
N ILE A 104 -0.49 11.22 -3.41
CA ILE A 104 -0.46 12.68 -3.55
C ILE A 104 0.65 13.12 -4.52
N ILE A 105 1.86 12.60 -4.36
CA ILE A 105 3.01 12.96 -5.19
C ILE A 105 2.75 12.56 -6.65
N ILE A 106 2.31 11.33 -6.92
CA ILE A 106 2.03 10.90 -8.30
C ILE A 106 0.91 11.73 -8.91
N LEU A 107 -0.16 12.05 -8.17
CA LEU A 107 -1.23 12.92 -8.66
C LEU A 107 -0.75 14.34 -9.00
N ILE A 108 0.22 14.87 -8.25
CA ILE A 108 0.85 16.15 -8.56
C ILE A 108 1.73 16.02 -9.81
N LEU A 109 2.55 14.97 -9.88
CA LEU A 109 3.44 14.73 -11.01
C LEU A 109 2.69 14.47 -12.32
N GLN A 110 1.55 13.79 -12.28
CA GLN A 110 0.67 13.58 -13.44
C GLN A 110 0.05 14.89 -14.00
N LYS A 111 0.19 16.02 -13.30
CA LYS A 111 -0.12 17.34 -13.89
C LYS A 111 0.91 17.75 -14.95
N ILE A 112 2.12 17.17 -14.92
CA ILE A 112 3.17 17.42 -15.89
C ILE A 112 2.91 16.55 -17.14
N PRO A 113 2.75 17.14 -18.34
CA PRO A 113 2.34 16.41 -19.55
C PRO A 113 3.25 15.24 -19.93
N VAL A 114 4.56 15.37 -19.67
CA VAL A 114 5.55 14.33 -19.94
C VAL A 114 5.39 13.15 -18.99
N VAL A 115 5.26 13.42 -17.68
CA VAL A 115 5.12 12.36 -16.67
C VAL A 115 3.81 11.61 -16.86
N LYS A 116 2.72 12.31 -17.20
CA LYS A 116 1.43 11.68 -17.53
C LYS A 116 1.52 10.67 -18.68
N LYS A 117 2.44 10.85 -19.64
CA LYS A 117 2.66 9.89 -20.73
C LYS A 117 3.46 8.67 -20.29
N LEU A 118 4.32 8.81 -19.28
CA LEU A 118 5.18 7.74 -18.75
C LEU A 118 4.49 6.93 -17.65
N LEU A 119 3.63 7.57 -16.87
CA LEU A 119 2.88 7.02 -15.74
C LEU A 119 1.39 7.41 -15.87
N PRO A 120 0.64 6.72 -16.75
CA PRO A 120 -0.75 7.07 -17.09
C PRO A 120 -1.73 6.97 -15.93
#